data_AF-A0A955QRY6-F1
#
_entry.id   AF-A0A955QRY6-F1
#
_cell.length_a   1.000
_cell.length_b   1.000
_cell.length_c   1.000
_cell.angle_alpha   90.00
_cell.angle_beta   90.00
_cell.angle_gamma   90.00
#
_symmetry.space_group_name_H-M   'P 1'
#
loop_
_entity.id
_entity.type
_entity.pdbx_description
1 polymer ?
#
loop_
_entity_poly.entity_id
_entity_poly.type
_entity_poly.pdbx_seq_one_letter_code
_entity_poly.pdbx_strand_id
1 'polypeptide(L)'
;MAGRLVLNVLLSFAQFEREVTGERIRDKIAASKKKGWWMGGVPPLGYDVQDRQLIINEQEAQLVQHIFRRYLTVGSVSALVQELRQDGTRTKVYRSRAGRTSGGRPFSRGHLYHLLHNRIYRGEIVHRNEVYPGHHVPIIDDELWQQTQALFKANHQAWHKDERVRTPFLLKGILFDAAGNRFSPMQGRKGSRAYRYYVNQVVLQFREEEHRQIRRMPGEPLEQVVITAVIEALKEADETHAWVHHVNTFDGLEQQVKWRQLLTRVEVSAERLRITVNPIGAVDHDSIKIDQDVNGERKQRQARVLEIPWRMIRRGGRTELRGQGAPVQPTGQPHEGLVRAMVRAWQWKDELVAGRVPTIKALAQREGLTRRYVMRVLRLSFLAPDIIERILTGRQPPDLTLEPFRRPIPLEWAAQRKFFGFPPL
;
A
#
# COMPACT_ATOMS: atom_id res chain seq x y z
N MET A 1 9.98 -15.44 57.37
CA MET A 1 9.54 -14.44 56.37
C MET A 1 10.41 -13.17 56.32
N ALA A 2 11.10 -12.76 57.40
CA ALA A 2 11.86 -11.51 57.43
C ALA A 2 13.09 -11.47 56.48
N GLY A 3 13.84 -12.58 56.34
CA GLY A 3 15.06 -12.61 55.50
C GLY A 3 14.81 -12.45 53.99
N ARG A 4 13.65 -12.91 53.49
CA ARG A 4 13.26 -12.77 52.07
C ARG A 4 12.90 -11.32 51.72
N LEU A 5 12.31 -10.60 52.68
CA LEU A 5 11.93 -9.20 52.56
C LEU A 5 13.19 -8.30 52.53
N VAL A 6 14.16 -8.55 53.42
CA VAL A 6 15.44 -7.82 53.44
C VAL A 6 16.23 -8.02 52.14
N LEU A 7 16.28 -9.26 51.61
CA LEU A 7 16.96 -9.53 50.34
C LEU A 7 16.33 -8.76 49.16
N ASN A 8 14.99 -8.74 49.08
CA ASN A 8 14.30 -8.01 48.01
C ASN A 8 14.50 -6.50 48.12
N VAL A 9 14.55 -5.95 49.33
CA VAL A 9 14.85 -4.53 49.57
C VAL A 9 16.28 -4.21 49.12
N LEU A 10 17.27 -5.03 49.50
CA LEU A 10 18.67 -4.84 49.07
C LEU A 10 18.84 -4.94 47.55
N LEU A 11 18.14 -5.90 46.92
CA LEU A 11 18.14 -6.04 45.46
C LEU A 11 17.52 -4.81 44.77
N SER A 12 16.42 -4.29 45.31
CA SER A 12 15.78 -3.07 44.83
C SER A 12 16.68 -1.85 44.97
N PHE A 13 17.44 -1.75 46.07
CA PHE A 13 18.42 -0.69 46.26
C PHE A 13 19.59 -0.80 45.27
N ALA A 14 20.14 -2.00 45.07
CA ALA A 14 21.20 -2.23 44.08
C ALA A 14 20.73 -1.91 42.65
N GLN A 15 19.48 -2.22 42.31
CA GLN A 15 18.88 -1.84 41.04
C GLN A 15 18.70 -0.33 40.92
N PHE A 16 18.18 0.33 41.96
CA PHE A 16 18.00 1.78 42.00
C PHE A 16 19.33 2.52 41.84
N GLU A 17 20.39 2.12 42.57
CA GLU A 17 21.71 2.73 42.44
C GLU A 17 22.30 2.55 41.04
N ARG A 18 22.06 1.41 40.39
CA ARG A 18 22.50 1.16 39.01
C ARG A 18 21.77 2.07 38.02
N GLU A 19 20.46 2.27 38.22
CA GLU A 19 19.64 3.17 37.38
C GLU A 19 20.06 4.62 37.54
N VAL A 20 20.20 5.13 38.77
CA VAL A 20 20.67 6.49 39.08
C VAL A 20 22.09 6.74 38.56
N THR A 21 22.99 5.75 38.71
CA THR A 21 24.35 5.84 38.15
C THR A 21 24.29 5.92 36.63
N GLY A 22 23.45 5.10 36.00
CA GLY A 22 23.23 5.12 34.55
C GLY A 22 22.65 6.45 34.04
N GLU A 23 21.76 7.08 34.79
CA GLU A 23 21.25 8.43 34.50
C GLU A 23 22.34 9.48 34.57
N ARG A 24 23.10 9.54 35.68
CA ARG A 24 24.20 10.50 35.83
C ARG A 24 25.27 10.38 34.75
N ILE A 25 25.59 9.15 34.34
CA ILE A 25 26.54 8.92 33.23
C ILE A 25 25.95 9.48 31.92
N ARG A 26 24.66 9.23 31.64
CA ARG A 26 23.98 9.76 30.44
C ARG A 26 23.97 11.29 30.43
N ASP A 27 23.72 11.93 31.57
CA ASP A 27 23.71 13.39 31.69
C ASP A 27 25.10 13.99 31.48
N LYS A 28 26.15 13.36 32.03
CA LYS A 28 27.53 13.78 31.77
C LYS A 28 27.90 13.62 30.29
N ILE A 29 27.49 12.53 29.65
CA ILE A 29 27.69 12.33 28.20
C ILE A 29 26.98 13.42 27.40
N ALA A 30 25.72 13.72 27.72
CA ALA A 30 24.94 14.76 27.06
C ALA A 30 25.61 16.14 27.23
N ALA A 31 26.04 16.48 28.45
CA ALA A 31 26.74 17.73 28.74
C ALA A 31 28.08 17.85 27.99
N SER A 32 28.86 16.77 27.91
CA SER A 32 30.11 16.77 27.16
C SER A 32 29.90 16.85 25.65
N LYS A 33 28.89 16.17 25.09
CA LYS A 33 28.52 16.29 23.68
C LYS A 33 28.01 17.69 23.33
N LYS A 34 27.25 18.32 24.24
CA LYS A 34 26.82 19.72 24.13
C LYS A 34 28.00 20.69 24.10
N LYS A 35 29.08 20.34 24.80
CA LYS A 35 30.37 21.05 24.73
C LYS A 35 31.23 20.65 23.52
N GLY A 36 30.72 19.89 22.55
CA GLY A 36 31.45 19.57 21.32
C GLY A 36 32.51 18.46 21.44
N TRP A 37 32.52 17.67 22.53
CA TRP A 37 33.48 16.59 22.73
C TRP A 37 32.99 15.25 22.17
N TRP A 38 33.92 14.47 21.61
CA TRP A 38 33.64 13.10 21.16
C TRP A 38 33.60 12.14 22.37
N MET A 39 32.38 11.70 22.72
CA MET A 39 32.15 10.84 23.89
C MET A 39 32.19 9.34 23.59
N GLY A 40 32.89 8.94 22.53
CA GLY A 40 33.15 7.54 22.19
C GLY A 40 32.21 6.93 21.17
N GLY A 41 32.49 5.67 20.82
CA GLY A 41 31.86 4.95 19.71
C GLY A 41 32.90 4.54 18.67
N VAL A 42 32.44 4.00 17.55
CA VAL A 42 33.28 3.70 16.39
C VAL A 42 33.57 5.03 15.66
N PRO A 43 34.85 5.43 15.49
CA PRO A 43 35.19 6.65 14.76
C PRO A 43 34.66 6.59 13.33
N PRO A 44 34.04 7.67 12.80
CA PRO A 44 33.62 7.68 11.40
C PRO A 44 34.81 7.55 10.45
N LEU A 45 34.58 6.98 9.26
CA LEU A 45 35.56 7.00 8.16
C LEU A 45 35.98 8.45 7.89
N GLY A 46 37.28 8.73 7.77
CA GLY A 46 37.81 10.09 7.60
C GLY A 46 38.40 10.68 8.87
N TYR A 47 38.11 10.08 10.03
CA TYR A 47 38.63 10.54 11.32
C TYR A 47 39.27 9.41 12.13
N ASP A 48 40.32 9.77 12.85
CA ASP A 48 40.90 8.98 13.93
C ASP A 48 40.65 9.67 15.27
N VAL A 49 40.67 8.91 16.37
CA VAL A 49 40.43 9.45 17.71
C VAL A 49 41.75 9.58 18.46
N GLN A 50 42.06 10.80 18.89
CA GLN A 50 43.17 11.11 19.78
C GLN A 50 42.64 12.02 20.90
N ASP A 51 42.93 11.68 22.16
CA ASP A 51 42.54 12.47 23.34
C ASP A 51 41.06 12.91 23.38
N ARG A 52 40.15 12.03 22.94
CA ARG A 52 38.70 12.28 22.81
C ARG A 52 38.33 13.39 21.81
N GLN A 53 39.20 13.65 20.84
CA GLN A 53 38.94 14.49 19.68
C GLN A 53 39.04 13.67 18.40
N LEU A 54 38.25 14.05 17.39
CA LEU A 54 38.32 13.49 16.06
C LEU A 54 39.33 14.30 15.25
N ILE A 55 40.41 13.66 14.83
CA ILE A 55 41.46 14.24 13.99
C ILE A 55 41.30 13.69 12.58
N ILE A 56 41.50 14.55 11.57
CA ILE A 56 41.36 14.17 10.17
C ILE A 56 42.43 13.14 9.81
N ASN A 57 41.99 12.04 9.20
CA ASN A 57 42.85 11.13 8.48
C ASN A 57 42.77 11.50 6.99
N GLU A 58 43.83 12.12 6.46
CA GLU A 58 43.82 12.72 5.11
C GLU A 58 43.42 11.72 4.00
N GLN A 59 43.93 10.49 4.05
CA GLN A 59 43.62 9.47 3.04
C GLN A 59 42.13 9.09 3.07
N GLU A 60 41.59 8.87 4.27
CA GLU A 60 40.18 8.53 4.42
C GLU A 60 39.27 9.74 4.16
N ALA A 61 39.71 10.95 4.49
CA ALA A 61 38.97 12.18 4.26
C ALA A 61 38.82 12.47 2.77
N GLN A 62 39.88 12.27 1.98
CA GLN A 62 39.81 12.33 0.52
C GLN A 62 38.80 11.33 -0.05
N LEU A 63 38.76 10.11 0.49
CA LEU A 63 37.77 9.11 0.10
C LEU A 63 36.33 9.56 0.43
N VAL A 64 36.11 10.14 1.61
CA VAL A 64 34.79 10.68 1.98
C VAL A 64 34.38 11.80 1.02
N GLN A 65 35.26 12.78 0.76
CA GLN A 65 35.00 13.85 -0.20
C GLN A 65 34.69 13.30 -1.60
N HIS A 66 35.46 12.31 -2.06
CA HIS A 66 35.23 11.64 -3.33
C HIS A 66 33.84 11.00 -3.39
N ILE A 67 33.42 10.26 -2.36
CA ILE A 67 32.08 9.64 -2.29
C ILE A 67 30.96 10.70 -2.38
N PHE A 68 31.10 11.84 -1.69
CA PHE A 68 30.13 12.93 -1.78
C PHE A 68 30.03 13.50 -3.20
N ARG A 69 31.18 13.80 -3.84
CA ARG A 69 31.21 14.32 -5.22
C ARG A 69 30.63 13.31 -6.22
N ARG A 70 30.98 12.03 -6.09
CA ARG A 70 30.44 10.96 -6.95
C ARG A 70 28.94 10.79 -6.78
N TYR A 71 28.40 10.93 -5.58
CA TYR A 71 26.95 10.90 -5.38
C TYR A 71 26.24 12.00 -6.18
N LEU A 72 26.80 13.22 -6.18
CA LEU A 72 26.25 14.33 -6.98
C LEU A 72 26.31 14.06 -8.49
N THR A 73 27.37 13.41 -8.98
CA THR A 73 27.48 13.04 -10.40
C THR A 73 26.53 11.92 -10.79
N VAL A 74 26.44 10.87 -9.97
CA VAL A 74 25.68 9.65 -10.28
C VAL A 74 24.19 9.81 -10.03
N GLY A 75 23.79 10.68 -9.09
CA GLY A 75 22.38 10.96 -8.81
C GLY A 75 21.64 9.87 -8.04
N SER A 76 22.23 8.70 -7.81
CA SER A 76 21.58 7.55 -7.18
C SER A 76 22.51 6.78 -6.25
N VAL A 77 22.07 6.54 -5.01
CA VAL A 77 22.83 5.73 -4.03
C VAL A 77 23.04 4.31 -4.54
N SER A 78 22.08 3.73 -5.28
CA SER A 78 22.22 2.36 -5.78
C SER A 78 23.31 2.25 -6.85
N ALA A 79 23.38 3.24 -7.75
CA ALA A 79 24.42 3.29 -8.76
C ALA A 79 25.79 3.58 -8.13
N LEU A 80 25.84 4.45 -7.11
CA LEU A 80 27.05 4.69 -6.33
C LEU A 80 27.57 3.42 -5.61
N VAL A 81 26.68 2.57 -5.07
CA VAL A 81 27.10 1.26 -4.52
C VAL A 81 27.73 0.37 -5.60
N GLN A 82 27.19 0.37 -6.81
CA GLN A 82 27.72 -0.45 -7.91
C GLN A 82 29.10 0.04 -8.35
N GLU A 83 29.26 1.35 -8.52
CA GLU A 83 30.52 1.99 -8.87
C GLU A 83 31.60 1.72 -7.82
N LEU A 84 31.34 2.02 -6.55
CA LEU A 84 32.30 1.76 -5.46
C LEU A 84 32.67 0.28 -5.32
N ARG A 85 31.76 -0.63 -5.70
CA ARG A 85 32.04 -2.07 -5.73
C ARG A 85 32.95 -2.44 -6.89
N GLN A 86 32.79 -1.84 -8.07
CA GLN A 86 33.63 -2.05 -9.24
C GLN A 86 35.06 -1.55 -8.97
N ASP A 87 35.18 -0.39 -8.31
CA ASP A 87 36.47 0.20 -7.93
C ASP A 87 37.16 -0.52 -6.76
N GLY A 88 36.51 -1.52 -6.17
CA GLY A 88 37.04 -2.29 -5.05
C GLY A 88 37.07 -1.53 -3.71
N THR A 89 36.41 -0.37 -3.63
CA THR A 89 36.37 0.49 -2.45
C THR A 89 35.62 -0.18 -1.29
N ARG A 90 36.24 -0.16 -0.09
CA ARG A 90 35.75 -0.86 1.11
C ARG A 90 35.57 0.05 2.30
N THR A 91 34.74 -0.37 3.25
CA THR A 91 34.54 0.33 4.52
C THR A 91 35.78 0.29 5.39
N LYS A 92 35.97 1.31 6.24
CA LYS A 92 37.05 1.38 7.23
C LYS A 92 37.13 0.11 8.06
N VAL A 93 38.35 -0.36 8.31
CA VAL A 93 38.63 -1.52 9.16
C VAL A 93 38.89 -1.05 10.57
N TYR A 94 38.14 -1.58 11.53
CA TYR A 94 38.32 -1.30 12.95
C TYR A 94 38.88 -2.52 13.65
N ARG A 95 39.88 -2.30 14.50
CA ARG A 95 40.40 -3.33 15.40
C ARG A 95 40.00 -2.99 16.82
N SER A 96 39.25 -3.90 17.45
CA SER A 96 38.88 -3.77 18.86
C SER A 96 40.08 -4.08 19.77
N ARG A 97 40.01 -3.61 21.03
CA ARG A 97 41.01 -3.91 22.06
C ARG A 97 41.16 -5.42 22.33
N ALA A 98 40.13 -6.21 22.03
CA ALA A 98 40.13 -7.67 22.14
C ALA A 98 40.65 -8.39 20.88
N GLY A 99 41.28 -7.66 19.93
CA GLY A 99 41.85 -8.22 18.70
C GLY A 99 40.84 -8.56 17.60
N ARG A 100 39.54 -8.43 17.85
CA ARG A 100 38.50 -8.64 16.82
C ARG A 100 38.55 -7.52 15.79
N THR A 101 38.52 -7.90 14.52
CA THR A 101 38.48 -6.96 13.39
C THR A 101 37.06 -6.86 12.84
N SER A 102 36.59 -5.65 12.57
CA SER A 102 35.31 -5.37 11.90
C SER A 102 35.51 -4.38 10.76
N GLY A 103 34.58 -4.32 9.81
CA GLY A 103 34.73 -3.48 8.62
C GLY A 103 35.46 -4.17 7.46
N GLY A 104 36.03 -3.41 6.52
CA GLY A 104 36.67 -3.94 5.32
C GLY A 104 35.71 -4.58 4.32
N ARG A 105 34.42 -4.27 4.43
CA ARG A 105 33.35 -4.85 3.59
C ARG A 105 33.05 -3.91 2.43
N PRO A 106 32.51 -4.42 1.30
CA PRO A 106 31.96 -3.55 0.27
C PRO A 106 30.92 -2.60 0.86
N PHE A 107 30.86 -1.38 0.34
CA PHE A 107 29.81 -0.44 0.75
C PHE A 107 28.42 -1.01 0.45
N SER A 108 27.52 -0.85 1.42
CA SER A 108 26.11 -1.21 1.27
C SER A 108 25.31 0.07 1.14
N ARG A 109 24.06 -0.05 0.66
CA ARG A 109 23.16 1.10 0.58
C ARG A 109 23.02 1.81 1.94
N GLY A 110 22.86 1.03 3.02
CA GLY A 110 22.75 1.56 4.38
C GLY A 110 24.01 2.29 4.85
N HIS A 111 25.20 1.79 4.51
CA HIS A 111 26.47 2.46 4.82
C HIS A 111 26.55 3.84 4.15
N LEU A 112 26.19 3.94 2.87
CA LEU A 112 26.24 5.21 2.13
C LEU A 112 25.17 6.20 2.61
N TYR A 113 23.95 5.74 2.90
CA TYR A 113 22.93 6.62 3.50
C TYR A 113 23.38 7.20 4.83
N HIS A 114 23.97 6.37 5.69
CA HIS A 114 24.50 6.84 6.97
C HIS A 114 25.65 7.83 6.76
N LEU A 115 26.62 7.52 5.90
CA LEU A 115 27.77 8.39 5.61
C LEU A 115 27.33 9.75 5.07
N LEU A 116 26.46 9.78 4.05
CA LEU A 116 26.03 11.02 3.39
C LEU A 116 25.09 11.88 4.25
N HIS A 117 24.52 11.36 5.33
CA HIS A 117 23.72 12.12 6.31
C HIS A 117 24.46 12.40 7.62
N ASN A 118 25.69 11.89 7.77
CA ASN A 118 26.43 12.04 9.01
C ASN A 118 26.96 13.47 9.17
N ARG A 119 26.33 14.24 10.07
CA ARG A 119 26.68 15.63 10.36
C ARG A 119 28.07 15.83 10.96
N ILE A 120 28.72 14.76 11.42
CA ILE A 120 30.12 14.82 11.87
C ILE A 120 31.02 15.36 10.75
N TYR A 121 30.73 15.06 9.48
CA TYR A 121 31.52 15.58 8.36
C TYR A 121 31.46 17.11 8.19
N ARG A 122 30.47 17.76 8.80
CA ARG A 122 30.32 19.23 8.88
C ARG A 122 30.88 19.85 10.17
N GLY A 123 31.61 19.09 10.98
CA GLY A 123 32.10 19.63 12.25
C GLY A 123 31.02 19.65 13.34
N GLU A 124 29.91 18.92 13.20
CA GLU A 124 28.80 18.93 14.16
C GLU A 124 28.71 17.62 14.95
N ILE A 125 28.27 17.68 16.21
CA ILE A 125 27.96 16.52 17.05
C ILE A 125 26.47 16.46 17.31
N VAL A 126 25.86 15.32 16.98
CA VAL A 126 24.43 15.07 17.20
C VAL A 126 24.22 14.31 18.51
N HIS A 127 23.31 14.80 19.34
CA HIS A 127 22.81 14.07 20.50
C HIS A 127 21.29 14.11 20.53
N ARG A 128 20.66 12.94 20.41
CA ARG A 128 19.20 12.82 20.21
C ARG A 128 18.76 13.63 18.99
N ASN A 129 17.97 14.67 19.17
CA ASN A 129 17.48 15.53 18.10
C ASN A 129 18.18 16.90 18.06
N GLU A 130 19.18 17.12 18.92
CA GLU A 130 19.92 18.36 19.02
C GLU A 130 21.28 18.24 18.32
N VAL A 131 21.69 19.35 17.70
CA VAL A 131 22.94 19.46 16.96
C VAL A 131 23.80 20.52 17.63
N TYR A 132 25.04 20.17 17.92
CA TYR A 132 26.01 21.03 18.60
C TYR A 132 27.25 21.21 17.73
N PRO A 133 27.91 22.38 17.78
CA PRO A 133 29.21 22.54 17.15
C PRO A 133 30.23 21.60 17.83
N GLY A 134 30.92 20.80 17.02
CA GLY A 134 32.01 19.94 17.44
C GLY A 134 33.34 20.69 17.44
N HIS A 135 34.31 20.18 18.20
CA HIS A 135 35.68 20.70 18.19
C HIS A 135 36.53 20.18 17.04
N HIS A 136 36.04 19.20 16.28
CA HIS A 136 36.78 18.60 15.16
C HIS A 136 36.61 19.40 13.88
N VAL A 137 37.64 19.39 13.04
CA VAL A 137 37.64 20.09 11.75
C VAL A 137 36.70 19.36 10.77
N PRO A 138 35.82 20.08 10.04
CA PRO A 138 34.96 19.47 9.03
C PRO A 138 35.78 18.91 7.84
N ILE A 139 35.34 17.77 7.29
CA ILE A 139 35.91 17.17 6.06
C ILE A 139 35.16 17.67 4.82
N ILE A 140 33.88 18.00 4.98
CA ILE A 140 32.97 18.40 3.90
C ILE A 140 32.58 19.86 4.12
N ASP A 141 32.75 20.67 3.07
CA ASP A 141 32.30 22.05 3.06
C ASP A 141 30.76 22.16 3.02
N ASP A 142 30.24 23.34 3.39
CA ASP A 142 28.80 23.55 3.47
C ASP A 142 28.12 23.47 2.09
N GLU A 143 28.80 23.84 1.01
CA GLU A 143 28.23 23.83 -0.34
C GLU A 143 27.98 22.40 -0.83
N LEU A 144 29.01 21.55 -0.78
CA LEU A 144 28.96 20.13 -1.15
C LEU A 144 27.92 19.38 -0.33
N TRP A 145 27.81 19.71 0.97
CA TRP A 145 26.77 19.15 1.81
C TRP A 145 25.37 19.59 1.38
N GLN A 146 25.15 20.89 1.20
CA GLN A 146 23.84 21.43 0.83
C GLN A 146 23.36 20.85 -0.50
N GLN A 147 24.24 20.77 -1.51
CA GLN A 147 23.94 20.13 -2.80
C GLN A 147 23.55 18.66 -2.61
N THR A 148 24.28 17.92 -1.77
CA THR A 148 24.00 16.51 -1.48
C THR A 148 22.63 16.32 -0.84
N GLN A 149 22.28 17.13 0.16
CA GLN A 149 20.97 17.06 0.83
C GLN A 149 19.84 17.51 -0.09
N ALA A 150 20.07 18.52 -0.94
CA ALA A 150 19.09 18.97 -1.93
C ALA A 150 18.77 17.85 -2.94
N LEU A 151 19.79 17.13 -3.41
CA LEU A 151 19.62 15.98 -4.30
C LEU A 151 18.85 14.84 -3.61
N PHE A 152 19.10 14.55 -2.33
CA PHE A 152 18.29 13.60 -1.56
C PHE A 152 16.81 14.02 -1.50
N LYS A 153 16.53 15.30 -1.24
CA LYS A 153 15.17 15.83 -1.19
C LYS A 153 14.47 15.71 -2.54
N ALA A 154 15.15 16.06 -3.63
CA ALA A 154 14.64 15.93 -5.00
C ALA A 154 14.36 14.46 -5.36
N ASN A 155 15.30 13.56 -5.09
CA ASN A 155 15.15 12.12 -5.33
C ASN A 155 14.01 11.51 -4.51
N HIS A 156 13.83 11.93 -3.26
CA HIS A 156 12.73 11.46 -2.43
C HIS A 156 11.38 11.89 -3.03
N GLN A 157 11.27 13.15 -3.47
CA GLN A 157 10.07 13.66 -4.13
C GLN A 157 9.80 12.98 -5.48
N ALA A 158 10.84 12.77 -6.30
CA ALA A 158 10.75 12.08 -7.58
C ALA A 158 10.35 10.61 -7.40
N TRP A 159 10.94 9.89 -6.44
CA TRP A 159 10.56 8.52 -6.12
C TRP A 159 9.11 8.41 -5.66
N HIS A 160 8.62 9.33 -4.80
CA HIS A 160 7.19 9.35 -4.43
C HIS A 160 6.27 9.63 -5.62
N LYS A 161 6.72 10.34 -6.66
CA LYS A 161 5.98 10.53 -7.91
C LYS A 161 6.04 9.27 -8.79
N ASP A 162 7.22 8.72 -9.04
CA ASP A 162 7.43 7.52 -9.87
C ASP A 162 6.81 6.25 -9.28
N GLU A 163 6.91 6.06 -7.96
CA GLU A 163 6.32 4.92 -7.27
C GLU A 163 4.79 5.06 -7.12
N ARG A 164 4.24 6.26 -7.31
CA ARG A 164 2.79 6.42 -7.56
C ARG A 164 2.45 5.96 -8.98
N VAL A 165 3.26 6.32 -9.98
CA VAL A 165 3.03 6.00 -11.39
C VAL A 165 3.17 4.51 -11.71
N ARG A 166 4.17 3.80 -11.18
CA ARG A 166 4.50 2.40 -11.55
C ARG A 166 3.67 1.30 -10.85
N THR A 167 2.60 1.66 -10.14
CA THR A 167 1.80 0.65 -9.39
C THR A 167 0.46 0.42 -10.04
N PRO A 168 -0.07 -0.82 -10.09
CA PRO A 168 -1.35 -1.15 -10.75
C PRO A 168 -2.59 -0.69 -9.95
N PHE A 169 -2.46 0.37 -9.15
CA PHE A 169 -3.42 0.86 -8.16
C PHE A 169 -3.69 2.36 -8.38
N LEU A 170 -4.63 2.74 -9.25
CA LEU A 170 -4.92 4.13 -9.64
C LEU A 170 -5.00 5.11 -8.46
N LEU A 171 -5.61 4.71 -7.35
CA LEU A 171 -5.89 5.58 -6.20
C LEU A 171 -4.78 5.56 -5.12
N LYS A 172 -3.64 4.89 -5.37
CA LYS A 172 -2.49 4.91 -4.43
C LYS A 172 -2.10 6.34 -4.08
N GLY A 173 -2.18 6.68 -2.79
CA GLY A 173 -1.77 7.97 -2.25
C GLY A 173 -2.85 9.06 -2.28
N ILE A 174 -3.98 8.85 -2.96
CA ILE A 174 -5.06 9.84 -3.09
C ILE A 174 -6.41 9.36 -2.49
N LEU A 175 -6.49 8.12 -2.01
CA LEU A 175 -7.68 7.55 -1.37
C LEU A 175 -7.68 7.75 0.15
N PHE A 176 -8.78 8.29 0.69
CA PHE A 176 -8.98 8.60 2.11
C PHE A 176 -10.37 8.17 2.59
N ASP A 177 -10.57 8.00 3.90
CA ASP A 177 -11.90 7.92 4.50
C ASP A 177 -12.43 9.32 4.89
N ALA A 178 -13.67 9.38 5.36
CA ALA A 178 -14.31 10.62 5.81
C ALA A 178 -13.62 11.27 7.03
N ALA A 179 -12.81 10.52 7.79
CA ALA A 179 -12.02 11.03 8.91
C ALA A 179 -10.61 11.50 8.46
N GLY A 180 -10.30 11.42 7.17
CA GLY A 180 -9.01 11.83 6.62
C GLY A 180 -7.91 10.78 6.69
N ASN A 181 -8.22 9.54 7.13
CA ASN A 181 -7.23 8.46 7.14
C ASN A 181 -6.98 7.94 5.74
N ARG A 182 -5.70 7.75 5.40
CA ARG A 182 -5.29 7.29 4.07
C ARG A 182 -5.45 5.79 3.91
N PHE A 183 -5.81 5.36 2.71
CA PHE A 183 -5.74 3.96 2.30
C PHE A 183 -4.43 3.63 1.58
N SER A 184 -3.90 2.43 1.82
CA SER A 184 -2.71 1.90 1.16
C SER A 184 -3.03 0.69 0.29
N PRO A 185 -2.46 0.60 -0.90
CA PRO A 185 -2.68 -0.52 -1.79
C PRO A 185 -2.05 -1.79 -1.22
N MET A 186 -2.73 -2.91 -1.42
CA MET A 186 -2.28 -4.22 -1.00
C MET A 186 -2.72 -5.24 -2.05
N GLN A 187 -1.84 -6.19 -2.33
CA GLN A 187 -2.14 -7.30 -3.23
C GLN A 187 -1.94 -8.62 -2.49
N GLY A 188 -2.84 -9.56 -2.74
CA GLY A 188 -2.71 -10.95 -2.33
C GLY A 188 -2.82 -11.87 -3.53
N ARG A 189 -2.19 -13.04 -3.47
CA ARG A 189 -2.37 -14.10 -4.47
C ARG A 189 -3.01 -15.32 -3.79
N LYS A 190 -3.99 -15.92 -4.45
CA LYS A 190 -4.53 -17.23 -4.09
C LYS A 190 -4.63 -18.08 -5.35
N GLY A 191 -3.75 -19.08 -5.45
CA GLY A 191 -3.55 -19.81 -6.71
C GLY A 191 -3.05 -18.89 -7.82
N SER A 192 -3.63 -19.00 -9.01
CA SER A 192 -3.33 -18.13 -10.17
C SER A 192 -3.96 -16.73 -10.08
N ARG A 193 -4.89 -16.51 -9.13
CA ARG A 193 -5.65 -15.25 -9.05
C ARG A 193 -4.99 -14.26 -8.10
N ALA A 194 -4.71 -13.05 -8.62
CA ALA A 194 -4.31 -11.91 -7.81
C ALA A 194 -5.53 -11.08 -7.39
N TYR A 195 -5.58 -10.71 -6.11
CA TYR A 195 -6.60 -9.84 -5.53
C TYR A 195 -5.95 -8.52 -5.14
N ARG A 196 -6.52 -7.41 -5.62
CA ARG A 196 -6.08 -6.05 -5.29
C ARG A 196 -7.10 -5.38 -4.37
N TYR A 197 -6.62 -4.79 -3.29
CA TYR A 197 -7.45 -4.10 -2.32
C TYR A 197 -6.71 -2.92 -1.70
N TYR A 198 -7.48 -1.96 -1.21
CA TYR A 198 -6.98 -0.83 -0.43
C TYR A 198 -7.28 -1.08 1.05
N VAL A 199 -6.27 -0.99 1.91
CA VAL A 199 -6.42 -1.15 3.37
C VAL A 199 -6.24 0.20 4.05
N ASN A 200 -7.13 0.54 4.97
CA ASN A 200 -7.01 1.76 5.76
C ASN A 200 -5.75 1.69 6.65
N GLN A 201 -4.96 2.78 6.68
CA GLN A 201 -3.73 2.85 7.46
C GLN A 201 -3.95 2.63 8.96
N VAL A 202 -5.11 3.02 9.49
CA VAL A 202 -5.46 2.79 10.90
C VAL A 202 -5.44 1.30 11.25
N VAL A 203 -5.91 0.45 10.32
CA VAL A 203 -5.89 -1.03 10.45
C VAL A 203 -4.45 -1.55 10.39
N LEU A 204 -3.63 -1.03 9.48
CA LEU A 204 -2.24 -1.46 9.31
C LEU A 204 -1.36 -1.06 10.50
N GLN A 205 -1.70 0.03 11.18
CA GLN A 205 -0.97 0.57 12.31
C GLN A 205 -1.53 0.11 13.66
N PHE A 206 -2.53 -0.77 13.67
CA PHE A 206 -3.20 -1.27 14.87
C PHE A 206 -3.78 -0.17 15.79
N ARG A 207 -4.27 0.93 15.20
CA ARG A 207 -4.85 2.08 15.91
C ARG A 207 -6.37 2.11 15.80
N GLU A 208 -7.00 0.94 15.67
CA GLU A 208 -8.44 0.84 15.48
C GLU A 208 -9.18 1.26 16.76
N GLU A 209 -9.75 2.46 16.77
CA GLU A 209 -10.50 2.98 17.92
C GLU A 209 -12.02 2.89 17.75
N GLU A 210 -12.54 2.73 16.51
CA GLU A 210 -13.98 2.72 16.25
C GLU A 210 -14.46 1.55 15.36
N HIS A 211 -15.58 0.92 15.77
CA HIS A 211 -16.29 -0.10 14.99
C HIS A 211 -16.89 0.39 13.66
N ARG A 212 -16.86 1.71 13.39
CA ARG A 212 -17.45 2.33 12.18
C ARG A 212 -16.45 2.55 11.04
N GLN A 213 -15.16 2.27 11.24
CA GLN A 213 -14.13 2.53 10.23
C GLN A 213 -14.21 1.55 9.05
N ILE A 214 -14.05 2.09 7.84
CA ILE A 214 -13.92 1.30 6.61
C ILE A 214 -12.54 0.68 6.61
N ARG A 215 -12.45 -0.63 6.90
CA ARG A 215 -11.17 -1.34 7.02
C ARG A 215 -10.49 -1.59 5.67
N ARG A 216 -11.28 -2.00 4.67
CA ARG A 216 -10.77 -2.42 3.35
C ARG A 216 -11.75 -2.09 2.24
N MET A 217 -11.20 -1.75 1.07
CA MET A 217 -11.94 -1.49 -0.16
C MET A 217 -11.42 -2.37 -1.30
N PRO A 218 -12.30 -2.84 -2.21
CA PRO A 218 -11.86 -3.55 -3.40
C PRO A 218 -11.06 -2.60 -4.29
N GLY A 219 -9.96 -3.06 -4.90
CA GLY A 219 -9.09 -2.21 -5.73
C GLY A 219 -9.75 -1.83 -7.05
N GLU A 220 -9.72 -2.75 -8.00
CA GLU A 220 -10.24 -2.55 -9.37
C GLU A 220 -11.71 -2.13 -9.43
N PRO A 221 -12.66 -2.74 -8.67
CA PRO A 221 -14.05 -2.25 -8.65
C PRO A 221 -14.21 -0.80 -8.16
N LEU A 222 -13.41 -0.36 -7.19
CA LEU A 222 -13.46 1.02 -6.70
C LEU A 222 -12.91 1.99 -7.76
N GLU A 223 -11.81 1.62 -8.40
CA GLU A 223 -11.18 2.41 -9.46
C GLU A 223 -12.14 2.62 -10.63
N GLN A 224 -12.85 1.56 -11.03
CA GLN A 224 -13.85 1.65 -12.10
C GLN A 224 -15.02 2.56 -11.74
N VAL A 225 -15.53 2.49 -10.51
CA VAL A 225 -16.59 3.40 -10.03
C VAL A 225 -16.13 4.84 -10.12
N VAL A 226 -14.91 5.15 -9.67
CA VAL A 226 -14.34 6.51 -9.72
C VAL A 226 -14.18 7.00 -11.16
N ILE A 227 -13.68 6.16 -12.06
CA ILE A 227 -13.52 6.50 -13.48
C ILE A 227 -14.89 6.81 -14.12
N THR A 228 -15.86 5.90 -13.97
CA THR A 228 -17.18 6.05 -14.58
C THR A 228 -17.92 7.26 -14.02
N ALA A 229 -17.84 7.48 -12.71
CA ALA A 229 -18.32 8.67 -12.02
C ALA A 229 -17.81 9.98 -12.65
N VAL A 230 -16.51 10.06 -12.89
CA VAL A 230 -15.88 11.26 -13.46
C VAL A 230 -16.30 11.43 -14.92
N ILE A 231 -16.35 10.34 -15.70
CA ILE A 231 -16.86 10.38 -17.09
C ILE A 231 -18.28 10.94 -17.11
N GLU A 232 -19.18 10.41 -16.28
CA GLU A 232 -20.60 10.81 -16.23
C GLU A 232 -20.80 12.25 -15.78
N ALA A 233 -20.07 12.69 -14.75
CA ALA A 233 -20.16 14.05 -14.25
C ALA A 233 -19.65 15.11 -15.25
N LEU A 234 -18.86 14.70 -16.24
CA LEU A 234 -18.28 15.57 -17.26
C LEU A 234 -19.01 15.48 -18.61
N LYS A 235 -20.22 14.91 -18.68
CA LYS A 235 -20.96 14.64 -19.93
C LYS A 235 -21.55 15.86 -20.67
N GLU A 236 -21.20 17.09 -20.30
CA GLU A 236 -21.71 18.29 -21.00
C GLU A 236 -20.59 19.25 -21.39
N ALA A 237 -20.34 19.36 -22.71
CA ALA A 237 -19.66 20.44 -23.43
C ALA A 237 -18.33 21.03 -22.87
N ASP A 238 -17.61 20.29 -22.04
CA ASP A 238 -16.37 20.73 -21.40
C ASP A 238 -15.15 20.11 -22.14
N GLU A 239 -14.07 20.87 -22.34
CA GLU A 239 -12.78 20.37 -22.88
C GLU A 239 -12.28 19.13 -22.10
N THR A 240 -12.66 19.05 -20.82
CA THR A 240 -12.38 17.91 -19.93
C THR A 240 -13.04 16.60 -20.41
N HIS A 241 -14.19 16.66 -21.08
CA HIS A 241 -14.88 15.47 -21.62
C HIS A 241 -14.10 14.84 -22.79
N ALA A 242 -13.66 15.68 -23.74
CA ALA A 242 -12.83 15.25 -24.86
C ALA A 242 -11.51 14.64 -24.37
N TRP A 243 -10.89 15.25 -23.35
CA TRP A 243 -9.71 14.70 -22.70
C TRP A 243 -9.97 13.33 -22.07
N VAL A 244 -11.08 13.13 -21.36
CA VAL A 244 -11.42 11.84 -20.74
C VAL A 244 -11.60 10.75 -21.80
N HIS A 245 -12.23 11.07 -22.93
CA HIS A 245 -12.33 10.15 -24.06
C HIS A 245 -10.96 9.80 -24.65
N HIS A 246 -10.07 10.79 -24.81
CA HIS A 246 -8.70 10.58 -25.25
C HIS A 246 -7.88 9.74 -24.26
N VAL A 247 -8.04 9.95 -22.95
CA VAL A 247 -7.35 9.15 -21.92
C VAL A 247 -7.79 7.68 -21.98
N ASN A 248 -9.05 7.43 -22.30
CA ASN A 248 -9.56 6.07 -22.46
C ASN A 248 -9.05 5.36 -23.72
N THR A 249 -8.38 6.05 -24.66
CA THR A 249 -7.71 5.40 -25.81
C THR A 249 -6.31 4.87 -25.48
N PHE A 250 -5.72 5.29 -24.36
CA PHE A 250 -4.45 4.73 -23.90
C PHE A 250 -4.70 3.45 -23.09
N ASP A 251 -3.70 2.57 -23.07
CA ASP A 251 -3.75 1.32 -22.32
C ASP A 251 -2.73 1.31 -21.16
N GLY A 252 -3.06 0.54 -20.12
CA GLY A 252 -2.13 0.20 -19.04
C GLY A 252 -1.64 1.41 -18.24
N LEU A 253 -0.32 1.62 -18.26
CA LEU A 253 0.36 2.55 -17.36
C LEU A 253 0.18 4.01 -17.78
N GLU A 254 0.08 4.27 -19.09
CA GLU A 254 -0.13 5.62 -19.64
C GLU A 254 -1.51 6.16 -19.30
N GLN A 255 -2.56 5.33 -19.49
CA GLN A 255 -3.92 5.64 -19.07
C GLN A 255 -3.97 5.99 -17.58
N GLN A 256 -3.27 5.21 -16.76
CA GLN A 256 -3.23 5.42 -15.31
C GLN A 256 -2.53 6.73 -14.92
N VAL A 257 -1.43 7.10 -15.60
CA VAL A 257 -0.73 8.37 -15.37
C VAL A 257 -1.68 9.54 -15.64
N LYS A 258 -2.37 9.53 -16.77
CA LYS A 258 -3.30 10.58 -17.16
C LYS A 258 -4.43 10.71 -16.14
N TRP A 259 -5.11 9.61 -15.77
CA TRP A 259 -6.15 9.64 -14.74
C TRP A 259 -5.68 10.22 -13.40
N ARG A 260 -4.43 9.96 -12.98
CA ARG A 260 -3.85 10.55 -11.76
C ARG A 260 -3.53 12.04 -11.86
N GLN A 261 -3.32 12.57 -13.06
CA GLN A 261 -3.15 14.01 -13.26
C GLN A 261 -4.47 14.75 -13.02
N LEU A 262 -5.59 14.13 -13.39
CA LEU A 262 -6.93 14.66 -13.14
C LEU A 262 -7.37 14.44 -11.69
N LEU A 263 -7.21 13.23 -11.14
CA LEU A 263 -7.66 12.85 -9.81
C LEU A 263 -6.69 13.31 -8.71
N THR A 264 -7.12 14.27 -7.90
CA THR A 264 -6.28 14.80 -6.80
C THR A 264 -6.60 14.19 -5.44
N ARG A 265 -7.87 13.86 -5.19
CA ARG A 265 -8.33 13.29 -3.92
C ARG A 265 -9.62 12.50 -4.10
N VAL A 266 -9.73 11.36 -3.42
CA VAL A 266 -10.94 10.54 -3.36
C VAL A 266 -11.22 10.20 -1.90
N GLU A 267 -12.38 10.59 -1.39
CA GLU A 267 -12.85 10.27 -0.04
C GLU A 267 -14.00 9.27 -0.10
N VAL A 268 -13.85 8.15 0.59
CA VAL A 268 -14.86 7.09 0.68
C VAL A 268 -15.60 7.14 2.01
N SER A 269 -16.93 7.08 1.93
CA SER A 269 -17.82 6.88 3.07
C SER A 269 -18.78 5.71 2.81
N ALA A 270 -19.65 5.36 3.76
CA ALA A 270 -20.61 4.27 3.56
C ALA A 270 -21.69 4.60 2.50
N GLU A 271 -22.00 5.89 2.32
CA GLU A 271 -23.16 6.37 1.55
C GLU A 271 -22.81 7.37 0.44
N ARG A 272 -21.59 7.93 0.46
CA ARG A 272 -21.12 8.88 -0.55
C ARG A 272 -19.65 8.68 -0.92
N LEU A 273 -19.33 9.02 -2.15
CA LEU A 273 -17.97 9.14 -2.67
C LEU A 273 -17.73 10.61 -3.03
N ARG A 274 -16.68 11.22 -2.49
CA ARG A 274 -16.28 12.59 -2.85
C ARG A 274 -15.00 12.54 -3.67
N ILE A 275 -15.04 13.05 -4.89
CA ILE A 275 -13.92 13.02 -5.84
C ILE A 275 -13.52 14.46 -6.17
N THR A 276 -12.27 14.81 -5.96
CA THR A 276 -11.71 16.11 -6.33
C THR A 276 -10.91 15.97 -7.62
N VAL A 277 -11.35 16.67 -8.67
CA VAL A 277 -10.70 16.71 -9.97
C VAL A 277 -10.05 18.08 -10.21
N ASN A 278 -8.83 18.08 -10.77
CA ASN A 278 -8.15 19.30 -11.19
C ASN A 278 -8.09 19.36 -12.73
N PRO A 279 -8.90 20.21 -13.38
CA PRO A 279 -8.92 20.31 -14.83
C PRO A 279 -7.64 20.88 -15.45
N ILE A 280 -6.77 21.57 -14.69
CA ILE A 280 -5.50 22.09 -15.22
C ILE A 280 -4.55 20.96 -15.65
N GLY A 281 -4.55 19.83 -14.93
CA GLY A 281 -3.73 18.67 -15.27
C GLY A 281 -4.14 17.96 -16.57
N ALA A 282 -5.34 18.26 -17.10
CA ALA A 282 -5.85 17.71 -18.34
C ALA A 282 -5.40 18.50 -19.60
N VAL A 283 -5.15 19.82 -19.48
CA VAL A 283 -4.95 20.71 -20.64
C VAL A 283 -3.46 20.86 -21.02
N ASP A 284 -2.53 20.66 -20.10
CA ASP A 284 -1.13 21.13 -20.21
C ASP A 284 -0.16 20.18 -20.96
N HIS A 285 -0.65 19.21 -21.74
CA HIS A 285 0.22 18.19 -22.35
C HIS A 285 0.08 17.96 -23.86
N ASP A 286 -0.89 18.58 -24.54
CA ASP A 286 -0.94 18.56 -26.02
C ASP A 286 -0.10 19.68 -26.65
N SER A 287 0.50 20.57 -25.85
CA SER A 287 1.37 21.65 -26.29
C SER A 287 2.85 21.40 -25.99
N ILE A 288 3.42 20.29 -26.52
CA ILE A 288 4.83 20.30 -26.90
C ILE A 288 4.93 20.95 -28.29
N LYS A 289 4.87 22.28 -28.33
CA LYS A 289 5.54 23.10 -29.34
C LYS A 289 6.06 24.38 -28.70
N ILE A 290 7.35 24.59 -28.93
CA ILE A 290 8.18 25.75 -28.65
C ILE A 290 7.49 27.02 -29.18
N ASP A 291 7.28 28.05 -28.35
CA ASP A 291 7.95 29.34 -28.52
C ASP A 291 7.73 30.30 -27.33
N GLN A 292 8.63 31.29 -27.27
CA GLN A 292 8.77 32.34 -26.27
C GLN A 292 7.57 33.31 -26.22
N ASP A 293 7.43 33.96 -25.07
CA ASP A 293 6.68 35.19 -24.80
C ASP A 293 5.20 35.26 -25.26
N VAL A 294 4.27 35.27 -24.30
CA VAL A 294 3.37 36.42 -24.07
C VAL A 294 2.72 36.25 -22.69
N ASN A 295 2.90 37.30 -21.90
CA ASN A 295 2.27 37.59 -20.63
C ASN A 295 0.76 37.83 -20.84
N GLY A 296 -0.11 37.15 -20.08
CA GLY A 296 -1.54 37.50 -19.99
C GLY A 296 -2.49 36.31 -19.93
N GLU A 297 -3.22 36.20 -18.82
CA GLU A 297 -4.42 35.35 -18.65
C GLU A 297 -4.25 33.83 -18.42
N ARG A 298 -3.44 33.43 -17.42
CA ARG A 298 -3.67 32.15 -16.73
C ARG A 298 -4.93 32.25 -15.84
N LYS A 299 -6.12 32.11 -16.44
CA LYS A 299 -7.38 31.98 -15.69
C LYS A 299 -7.27 30.77 -14.74
N GLN A 300 -7.31 31.03 -13.43
CA GLN A 300 -7.35 30.01 -12.38
C GLN A 300 -8.61 29.13 -12.52
N ARG A 301 -8.52 28.00 -13.23
CA ARG A 301 -9.59 26.97 -13.23
C ARG A 301 -9.53 26.24 -11.88
N GLN A 302 -10.49 26.53 -10.98
CA GLN A 302 -10.57 25.94 -9.64
C GLN A 302 -10.83 24.43 -9.69
N ALA A 303 -10.30 23.70 -8.70
CA ALA A 303 -10.56 22.27 -8.54
C ALA A 303 -12.06 22.00 -8.35
N ARG A 304 -12.62 21.05 -9.10
CA ARG A 304 -14.05 20.68 -9.00
C ARG A 304 -14.20 19.49 -8.05
N VAL A 305 -15.25 19.51 -7.24
CA VAL A 305 -15.58 18.43 -6.30
C VAL A 305 -16.87 17.77 -6.76
N LEU A 306 -16.81 16.47 -7.01
CA LEU A 306 -17.93 15.62 -7.38
C LEU A 306 -18.38 14.85 -6.14
N GLU A 307 -19.66 14.94 -5.79
CA GLU A 307 -20.27 14.12 -4.73
C GLU A 307 -21.23 13.12 -5.35
N ILE A 308 -20.98 11.83 -5.08
CA ILE A 308 -21.68 10.74 -5.76
C ILE A 308 -22.32 9.84 -4.71
N PRO A 309 -23.65 9.65 -4.76
CA PRO A 309 -24.31 8.71 -3.87
C PRO A 309 -23.93 7.28 -4.25
N TRP A 310 -23.50 6.50 -3.27
CA TRP A 310 -23.22 5.07 -3.44
C TRP A 310 -23.59 4.32 -2.17
N ARG A 311 -23.58 2.99 -2.21
CA ARG A 311 -23.82 2.16 -1.04
C ARG A 311 -22.81 1.04 -0.97
N MET A 312 -22.17 0.94 0.18
CA MET A 312 -21.29 -0.16 0.53
C MET A 312 -22.11 -1.34 1.08
N ILE A 313 -21.98 -2.52 0.47
CA ILE A 313 -22.64 -3.74 0.93
C ILE A 313 -21.57 -4.76 1.32
N ARG A 314 -21.62 -5.28 2.56
CA ARG A 314 -20.69 -6.30 3.05
C ARG A 314 -21.30 -7.69 2.90
N ARG A 315 -20.67 -8.59 2.14
CA ARG A 315 -21.08 -9.99 1.95
C ARG A 315 -19.91 -10.96 2.16
N GLY A 316 -19.99 -11.82 3.18
CA GLY A 316 -19.00 -12.89 3.40
C GLY A 316 -17.53 -12.42 3.48
N GLY A 317 -17.29 -11.24 4.06
CA GLY A 317 -15.96 -10.63 4.14
C GLY A 317 -15.51 -9.85 2.90
N ARG A 318 -16.35 -9.75 1.86
CA ARG A 318 -16.14 -8.91 0.67
C ARG A 318 -17.01 -7.66 0.73
N THR A 319 -16.47 -6.56 0.22
CA THR A 319 -17.18 -5.29 0.07
C THR A 319 -17.60 -5.13 -1.39
N GLU A 320 -18.91 -5.10 -1.63
CA GLU A 320 -19.53 -4.75 -2.91
C GLU A 320 -19.93 -3.27 -2.90
N LEU A 321 -19.83 -2.62 -4.06
CA LEU A 321 -20.15 -1.20 -4.25
C LEU A 321 -21.36 -1.11 -5.19
N ARG A 322 -22.44 -0.43 -4.78
CA ARG A 322 -23.61 -0.15 -5.64
C ARG A 322 -23.87 1.36 -5.70
N GLY A 323 -23.93 1.97 -6.88
CA GLY A 323 -24.16 3.42 -7.07
C GLY A 323 -24.25 3.83 -8.55
N GLN A 324 -24.55 5.09 -8.85
CA GLN A 324 -24.48 5.63 -10.22
C GLN A 324 -23.05 5.43 -10.76
N GLY A 325 -22.93 4.92 -12.00
CA GLY A 325 -21.65 4.56 -12.61
C GLY A 325 -20.95 3.32 -12.01
N ALA A 326 -21.50 2.65 -11.00
CA ALA A 326 -20.97 1.36 -10.58
C ALA A 326 -21.21 0.36 -11.71
N PRO A 327 -20.17 -0.35 -12.20
CA PRO A 327 -20.40 -1.40 -13.17
C PRO A 327 -21.43 -2.35 -12.56
N VAL A 328 -22.58 -2.52 -13.23
CA VAL A 328 -23.38 -3.71 -13.06
C VAL A 328 -22.41 -4.82 -13.40
N GLN A 329 -21.75 -5.41 -12.39
CA GLN A 329 -20.76 -6.45 -12.63
C GLN A 329 -21.49 -7.52 -13.44
N PRO A 330 -21.18 -7.69 -14.74
CA PRO A 330 -21.59 -8.90 -15.42
C PRO A 330 -20.63 -9.91 -14.81
N THR A 331 -21.09 -10.66 -13.81
CA THR A 331 -20.38 -11.88 -13.46
C THR A 331 -20.66 -12.88 -14.58
N GLY A 332 -20.14 -12.61 -15.79
CA GLY A 332 -20.10 -13.58 -16.89
C GLY A 332 -19.28 -14.83 -16.56
N GLN A 333 -18.84 -14.98 -15.31
CA GLN A 333 -18.36 -16.22 -14.75
C GLN A 333 -19.46 -16.84 -13.87
N PRO A 334 -19.97 -18.01 -14.26
CA PRO A 334 -20.94 -18.76 -13.47
C PRO A 334 -20.46 -18.95 -12.03
N HIS A 335 -21.37 -18.85 -11.06
CA HIS A 335 -21.01 -19.11 -9.67
C HIS A 335 -20.62 -20.58 -9.52
N GLU A 336 -19.32 -20.89 -9.46
CA GLU A 336 -18.82 -22.28 -9.55
C GLU A 336 -19.47 -23.24 -8.54
N GLY A 337 -19.75 -22.76 -7.32
CA GLY A 337 -20.42 -23.57 -6.30
C GLY A 337 -21.87 -23.92 -6.66
N LEU A 338 -22.56 -23.03 -7.39
CA LEU A 338 -23.93 -23.23 -7.85
C LEU A 338 -23.94 -24.15 -9.07
N VAL A 339 -23.00 -23.96 -10.00
CA VAL A 339 -22.82 -24.84 -11.16
C VAL A 339 -22.48 -26.27 -10.71
N ARG A 340 -21.50 -26.45 -9.81
CA ARG A 340 -21.17 -27.78 -9.26
C ARG A 340 -22.36 -28.43 -8.57
N ALA A 341 -23.15 -27.67 -7.82
CA ALA A 341 -24.36 -28.19 -7.18
C ALA A 341 -25.43 -28.58 -8.21
N MET A 342 -25.57 -27.83 -9.30
CA MET A 342 -26.51 -28.13 -10.38
C MET A 342 -26.11 -29.39 -11.16
N VAL A 343 -24.83 -29.54 -11.49
CA VAL A 343 -24.31 -30.78 -12.11
C VAL A 343 -24.59 -31.99 -11.22
N ARG A 344 -24.29 -31.90 -9.91
CA ARG A 344 -24.61 -32.98 -8.96
C ARG A 344 -26.10 -33.27 -8.88
N ALA A 345 -26.95 -32.24 -8.90
CA ALA A 345 -28.40 -32.41 -8.85
C ALA A 345 -28.92 -33.22 -10.04
N TRP A 346 -28.45 -32.93 -11.25
CA TRP A 346 -28.81 -33.66 -12.46
C TRP A 346 -28.28 -35.09 -12.45
N GLN A 347 -27.00 -35.30 -12.09
CA GLN A 347 -26.42 -36.65 -11.95
C GLN A 347 -27.22 -37.51 -10.95
N TRP A 348 -27.52 -36.96 -9.77
CA TRP A 348 -28.29 -37.65 -8.74
C TRP A 348 -29.73 -37.93 -9.17
N LYS A 349 -30.37 -37.00 -9.89
CA LYS A 349 -31.70 -37.23 -10.48
C LYS A 349 -31.65 -38.39 -11.47
N ASP A 350 -30.68 -38.41 -12.38
CA ASP A 350 -30.55 -39.45 -13.40
C ASP A 350 -30.28 -40.83 -12.78
N GLU A 351 -29.45 -40.90 -11.74
CA GLU A 351 -29.20 -42.15 -11.01
C GLU A 351 -30.44 -42.68 -10.27
N LEU A 352 -31.24 -41.80 -9.68
CA LEU A 352 -32.48 -42.16 -9.00
C LEU A 352 -33.56 -42.61 -10.00
N VAL A 353 -33.69 -41.90 -11.13
CA VAL A 353 -34.67 -42.22 -12.19
C VAL A 353 -34.28 -43.51 -12.91
N ALA A 354 -33.00 -43.72 -13.18
CA ALA A 354 -32.50 -44.94 -13.81
C ALA A 354 -32.43 -46.16 -12.84
N GLY A 355 -32.82 -45.99 -11.57
CA GLY A 355 -32.80 -47.05 -10.57
C GLY A 355 -31.40 -47.52 -10.14
N ARG A 356 -30.33 -46.83 -10.55
CA ARG A 356 -28.93 -47.12 -10.14
C ARG A 356 -28.72 -46.92 -8.65
N VAL A 357 -29.50 -46.02 -8.04
CA VAL A 357 -29.58 -45.84 -6.59
C VAL A 357 -31.04 -45.96 -6.16
N PRO A 358 -31.38 -46.86 -5.21
CA PRO A 358 -32.78 -47.19 -4.93
C PRO A 358 -33.51 -46.11 -4.13
N THR A 359 -32.80 -45.32 -3.32
CA THR A 359 -33.43 -44.28 -2.48
C THR A 359 -32.52 -43.08 -2.25
N ILE A 360 -33.11 -41.93 -1.92
CA ILE A 360 -32.39 -40.73 -1.46
C ILE A 360 -31.55 -41.04 -0.20
N LYS A 361 -31.99 -41.98 0.65
CA LYS A 361 -31.25 -42.41 1.84
C LYS A 361 -29.96 -43.16 1.44
N ALA A 362 -30.04 -44.07 0.48
CA ALA A 362 -28.88 -44.79 -0.05
C ALA A 362 -27.90 -43.83 -0.73
N LEU A 363 -28.41 -42.84 -1.48
CA LEU A 363 -27.59 -41.79 -2.10
C LEU A 363 -26.84 -40.96 -1.05
N ALA A 364 -27.54 -40.53 0.01
CA ALA A 364 -26.95 -39.76 1.10
C ALA A 364 -25.84 -40.54 1.82
N GLN A 365 -26.07 -41.82 2.09
CA GLN A 365 -25.08 -42.69 2.73
C GLN A 365 -23.84 -42.89 1.83
N ARG A 366 -24.02 -43.10 0.53
CA ARG A 366 -22.91 -43.27 -0.43
C ARG A 366 -22.01 -42.03 -0.50
N GLU A 367 -22.61 -40.85 -0.54
CA GLU A 367 -21.87 -39.59 -0.65
C GLU A 367 -21.30 -39.08 0.68
N GLY A 368 -21.60 -39.76 1.80
CA GLY A 368 -21.23 -39.28 3.15
C GLY A 368 -21.94 -37.97 3.54
N LEU A 369 -23.15 -37.74 3.01
CA LEU A 369 -23.91 -36.50 3.16
C LEU A 369 -25.20 -36.75 3.96
N THR A 370 -25.78 -35.68 4.52
CA THR A 370 -27.10 -35.79 5.16
C THR A 370 -28.21 -35.87 4.11
N ARG A 371 -29.27 -36.64 4.41
CA ARG A 371 -30.49 -36.70 3.57
C ARG A 371 -31.03 -35.31 3.24
N ARG A 372 -31.01 -34.38 4.21
CA ARG A 372 -31.47 -33.00 4.06
C ARG A 372 -30.61 -32.22 3.05
N TYR A 373 -29.30 -32.43 3.04
CA TYR A 373 -28.40 -31.81 2.06
C TYR A 373 -28.65 -32.36 0.65
N VAL A 374 -28.81 -33.68 0.51
CA VAL A 374 -29.09 -34.31 -0.80
C VAL A 374 -30.41 -33.80 -1.37
N MET A 375 -31.48 -33.77 -0.57
CA MET A 375 -32.77 -33.21 -0.99
C MET A 375 -32.68 -31.73 -1.37
N ARG A 376 -31.85 -30.93 -0.68
CA ARG A 376 -31.63 -29.52 -1.00
C ARG A 376 -31.01 -29.34 -2.38
N VAL A 377 -30.00 -30.14 -2.71
CA VAL A 377 -29.28 -30.05 -3.99
C VAL A 377 -30.16 -30.59 -5.12
N LEU A 378 -30.87 -31.71 -4.92
CA LEU A 378 -31.81 -32.27 -5.91
C LEU A 378 -32.86 -31.26 -6.39
N ARG A 379 -33.23 -30.26 -5.59
CA ARG A 379 -34.16 -29.19 -6.04
C ARG A 379 -33.66 -28.41 -7.24
N LEU A 380 -32.34 -28.33 -7.43
CA LEU A 380 -31.74 -27.61 -8.56
C LEU A 380 -32.05 -28.27 -9.92
N SER A 381 -32.36 -29.57 -9.95
CA SER A 381 -32.73 -30.26 -11.20
C SER A 381 -34.18 -30.03 -11.65
N PHE A 382 -34.94 -29.22 -10.89
CA PHE A 382 -36.34 -28.87 -11.16
C PHE A 382 -36.52 -27.36 -11.43
N LEU A 383 -35.43 -26.65 -11.67
CA LEU A 383 -35.45 -25.24 -12.06
C LEU A 383 -35.98 -25.06 -13.49
N ALA A 384 -36.61 -23.92 -13.74
CA ALA A 384 -37.02 -23.52 -15.09
C ALA A 384 -35.80 -23.44 -16.04
N PRO A 385 -35.94 -23.85 -17.32
CA PRO A 385 -34.82 -23.90 -18.27
C PRO A 385 -34.06 -22.58 -18.43
N ASP A 386 -34.77 -21.45 -18.46
CA ASP A 386 -34.19 -20.10 -18.55
C ASP A 386 -33.41 -19.70 -17.30
N ILE A 387 -33.82 -20.18 -16.12
CA ILE A 387 -33.07 -19.98 -14.87
C ILE A 387 -31.77 -20.78 -14.91
N ILE A 388 -31.82 -22.02 -15.39
CA ILE A 388 -30.63 -22.89 -15.57
C ILE A 388 -29.66 -22.22 -16.55
N GLU A 389 -30.15 -21.77 -17.71
CA GLU A 389 -29.35 -21.08 -18.72
C GLU A 389 -28.68 -19.83 -18.14
N ARG A 390 -29.43 -19.00 -17.40
CA ARG A 390 -28.87 -17.80 -16.75
C ARG A 390 -27.81 -18.15 -15.71
N ILE A 391 -27.97 -19.23 -14.94
CA ILE A 391 -26.95 -19.71 -13.99
C ILE A 391 -25.70 -20.19 -14.74
N LEU A 392 -25.86 -20.93 -15.84
CA LEU A 392 -24.75 -21.48 -16.64
C LEU A 392 -24.00 -20.41 -17.45
N THR A 393 -24.66 -19.31 -17.78
CA THR A 393 -24.08 -18.18 -18.54
C THR A 393 -23.59 -17.04 -17.65
N GLY A 394 -23.70 -17.16 -16.32
CA GLY A 394 -23.30 -16.09 -15.39
C GLY A 394 -24.28 -14.90 -15.35
N ARG A 395 -25.48 -15.05 -15.92
CA ARG A 395 -26.54 -14.03 -15.97
C ARG A 395 -27.56 -14.18 -14.84
N GLN A 396 -27.27 -14.97 -13.80
CA GLN A 396 -28.11 -15.08 -12.62
C GLN A 396 -28.08 -13.78 -11.78
N PRO A 397 -29.16 -13.46 -11.03
CA PRO A 397 -29.14 -12.39 -10.05
C PRO A 397 -27.95 -12.57 -9.09
N PRO A 398 -27.21 -11.49 -8.75
CA PRO A 398 -26.01 -11.57 -7.91
C PRO A 398 -26.30 -12.09 -6.48
N ASP A 399 -27.58 -12.13 -6.09
CA ASP A 399 -28.04 -12.57 -4.78
C ASP A 399 -28.41 -14.08 -4.77
N LEU A 400 -28.40 -14.72 -5.93
CA LEU A 400 -28.74 -16.14 -6.09
C LEU A 400 -27.57 -17.04 -5.65
N THR A 401 -27.65 -17.52 -4.41
CA THR A 401 -26.71 -18.50 -3.82
C THR A 401 -27.43 -19.82 -3.53
N LEU A 402 -26.79 -20.76 -2.80
CA LEU A 402 -27.46 -21.99 -2.36
C LEU A 402 -28.43 -21.76 -1.17
N GLU A 403 -28.45 -20.57 -0.57
CA GLU A 403 -29.29 -20.27 0.61
C GLU A 403 -30.80 -20.37 0.34
N PRO A 404 -31.35 -19.78 -0.75
CA PRO A 404 -32.78 -19.87 -1.04
C PRO A 404 -33.29 -21.31 -1.21
N PHE A 405 -32.43 -22.21 -1.70
CA PHE A 405 -32.74 -23.62 -1.91
C PHE A 405 -32.90 -24.42 -0.60
N ARG A 406 -32.54 -23.85 0.56
CA ARG A 406 -32.81 -24.47 1.86
C ARG A 406 -34.31 -24.65 2.12
N ARG A 407 -35.15 -23.80 1.53
CA ARG A 407 -36.62 -23.89 1.58
C ARG A 407 -37.16 -24.61 0.34
N PRO A 408 -38.35 -25.23 0.41
CA PRO A 408 -39.01 -25.75 -0.78
C PRO A 408 -39.16 -24.65 -1.85
N ILE A 409 -38.86 -25.01 -3.10
CA ILE A 409 -39.05 -24.12 -4.24
C ILE A 409 -40.43 -24.38 -4.85
N PRO A 410 -41.12 -23.37 -5.42
CA PRO A 410 -42.36 -23.60 -6.16
C PRO A 410 -42.14 -24.56 -7.33
N LEU A 411 -43.11 -25.42 -7.64
CA LEU A 411 -43.06 -26.31 -8.82
C LEU A 411 -43.36 -25.54 -10.11
N GLU A 412 -44.27 -24.57 -10.04
CA GLU A 412 -44.62 -23.68 -11.16
C GLU A 412 -43.45 -22.78 -11.56
N TRP A 413 -43.02 -22.85 -12.83
CA TRP A 413 -41.89 -22.06 -13.33
C TRP A 413 -42.13 -20.54 -13.24
N ALA A 414 -43.36 -20.06 -13.44
CA ALA A 414 -43.69 -18.65 -13.25
C ALA A 414 -43.48 -18.21 -11.78
N ALA A 415 -43.87 -19.06 -10.82
CA ALA A 415 -43.65 -18.82 -9.41
C ALA A 415 -42.16 -18.91 -9.03
N GLN A 416 -41.38 -19.79 -9.69
CA GLN A 416 -39.93 -19.83 -9.50
C GLN A 416 -39.25 -18.53 -9.93
N ARG A 417 -39.63 -17.94 -11.07
CA ARG A 417 -39.07 -16.65 -11.52
C ARG A 417 -39.30 -15.55 -10.49
N LYS A 418 -40.53 -15.44 -9.99
CA LYS A 418 -40.87 -14.50 -8.91
C LYS A 418 -40.09 -14.79 -7.61
N PHE A 419 -39.95 -16.07 -7.25
CA PHE A 419 -39.25 -16.49 -6.04
C PHE A 419 -37.75 -16.15 -6.06
N PHE A 420 -37.11 -16.23 -7.23
CA PHE A 420 -35.69 -15.95 -7.40
C PHE A 420 -35.39 -14.55 -7.95
N GLY A 421 -36.40 -13.72 -8.18
CA GLY A 421 -36.24 -12.35 -8.69
C GLY A 421 -35.82 -12.28 -10.16
N PHE A 422 -36.16 -13.28 -10.98
CA PHE A 422 -36.03 -13.19 -12.43
C PHE A 422 -37.22 -12.42 -13.02
N PRO A 423 -37.00 -11.61 -14.08
CA PRO A 423 -38.10 -10.99 -14.80
C PRO A 423 -39.04 -12.07 -15.36
N PRO A 424 -40.36 -11.84 -15.40
CA PRO A 424 -41.26 -12.71 -16.13
C PRO A 424 -40.86 -12.73 -17.62
N LEU A 425 -41.09 -13.87 -18.27
CA LEU A 425 -40.94 -13.99 -19.73
C LEU A 425 -42.05 -13.22 -20.43
#